data_AF-A0A8T3KGA1-F1
#
_entry.id   AF-A0A8T3KGA1-F1
#
_cell.length_a   1.000
_cell.length_b   1.000
_cell.length_c   1.000
_cell.angle_alpha   90.00
_cell.angle_beta   90.00
_cell.angle_gamma   90.00
#
_symmetry.space_group_name_H-M   'P 1'
#
loop_
_entity.id
_entity.type
_entity.pdbx_description
1 polymer ?
#
loop_
_entity_poly.entity_id
_entity_poly.type
_entity_poly.pdbx_seq_one_letter_code
_entity_poly.pdbx_strand_id
1 'polypeptide(L)'
;MFCYTVACSIECVTQEMLLWSRISSEHPSFLLTVARLTGKRLSKSIVDELKKADGKFEENHDCVKRFADMLYGGHKDIQSDGVDIKVCMRKFLSADKDFIETLIKLKEYGKKDGVWQALIEHIEKEQRYMYRLVETLLMQMA
;
A
#
# COMPACT_ATOMS: atom_id res chain seq x y z
N MET A 1 -16.91 4.46 11.68
CA MET A 1 -16.62 3.66 12.89
C MET A 1 -15.67 2.57 12.44
N PHE A 2 -14.39 2.67 12.79
CA PHE A 2 -13.38 1.69 12.40
C PHE A 2 -13.09 0.83 13.63
N CYS A 3 -13.21 -0.48 13.50
CA CYS A 3 -12.94 -1.43 14.58
C CYS A 3 -11.46 -1.40 14.95
N TYR A 4 -11.16 -1.48 16.25
CA TYR A 4 -9.79 -1.67 16.74
C TYR A 4 -9.28 -3.02 16.24
N THR A 5 -8.17 -3.04 15.50
CA THR A 5 -7.56 -4.30 15.02
C THR A 5 -6.52 -4.74 16.03
N VAL A 6 -6.64 -5.99 16.48
CA VAL A 6 -5.71 -6.60 17.45
C VAL A 6 -4.83 -7.59 16.71
N ALA A 7 -3.52 -7.48 16.87
CA ALA A 7 -2.56 -8.46 16.39
C ALA A 7 -2.69 -9.75 17.22
N CYS A 8 -3.49 -10.70 16.72
CA CYS A 8 -3.71 -11.97 17.41
C CYS A 8 -2.49 -12.91 17.32
N SER A 9 -1.68 -12.78 16.26
CA SER A 9 -0.44 -13.52 16.04
C SER A 9 0.42 -12.88 14.94
N ILE A 10 1.66 -13.35 14.77
CA ILE A 10 2.55 -12.89 13.69
C ILE A 10 2.02 -13.29 12.30
N GLU A 11 1.33 -14.43 12.21
CA GLU A 11 0.65 -14.90 11.00
C GLU A 11 -0.46 -13.93 10.61
N CYS A 12 -1.26 -13.47 11.58
CA CYS A 12 -2.32 -12.48 11.34
C CYS A 12 -1.74 -11.17 10.77
N VAL A 13 -0.67 -10.64 11.37
CA VAL A 13 0.02 -9.44 10.85
C VAL A 13 0.53 -9.69 9.43
N THR A 14 1.11 -10.86 9.18
CA THR A 14 1.67 -11.21 7.87
C THR A 14 0.59 -11.31 6.79
N GLN A 15 -0.58 -11.90 7.11
CA GLN A 15 -1.70 -11.99 6.18
C GLN A 15 -2.28 -10.62 5.83
N GLU A 16 -2.47 -9.75 6.83
CA GLU A 16 -2.88 -8.35 6.58
C GLU A 16 -1.87 -7.63 5.68
N MET A 17 -0.57 -7.76 5.99
CA MET A 17 0.47 -7.15 5.16
C MET A 17 0.50 -7.72 3.74
N LEU A 18 0.29 -9.02 3.54
CA LEU A 18 0.24 -9.62 2.19
C LEU A 18 -0.92 -9.05 1.38
N LEU A 19 -2.11 -8.96 1.98
CA LEU A 19 -3.31 -8.43 1.34
C LEU A 19 -3.13 -6.95 0.99
N TRP A 20 -2.78 -6.12 1.97
CA TRP A 20 -2.75 -4.67 1.77
C TRP A 20 -1.56 -4.20 0.95
N SER A 21 -0.40 -4.86 1.03
CA SER A 21 0.72 -4.57 0.12
C SER A 21 0.35 -4.87 -1.33
N ARG A 22 -0.43 -5.94 -1.58
CA ARG A 22 -0.87 -6.28 -2.93
C ARG A 22 -1.91 -5.31 -3.47
N ILE A 23 -2.95 -5.00 -2.70
CA ILE A 23 -3.97 -4.02 -3.09
C ILE A 23 -3.31 -2.66 -3.41
N SER A 24 -2.40 -2.21 -2.54
CA SER A 24 -1.69 -0.96 -2.74
C SER A 24 -0.76 -0.94 -3.95
N SER A 25 -0.18 -2.08 -4.34
CA SER A 25 0.64 -2.14 -5.55
C SER A 25 -0.19 -2.01 -6.83
N GLU A 26 -1.47 -2.39 -6.79
CA GLU A 26 -2.37 -2.28 -7.94
C GLU A 26 -2.95 -0.86 -8.11
N HIS A 27 -3.12 -0.10 -7.03
CA HIS A 27 -3.75 1.22 -7.08
C HIS A 27 -3.10 2.24 -8.05
N PRO A 28 -1.76 2.41 -8.09
CA PRO A 28 -1.14 3.40 -8.96
C PRO A 28 -1.30 3.04 -10.45
N SER A 29 -1.08 1.78 -10.82
CA SER A 29 -1.24 1.31 -12.21
C SER A 29 -2.71 1.35 -12.66
N PHE A 30 -3.64 1.05 -11.75
CA PHE A 30 -5.08 1.22 -11.99
C PHE A 30 -5.44 2.67 -12.28
N LEU A 31 -4.99 3.62 -11.44
CA LEU A 31 -5.22 5.05 -11.64
C LEU A 31 -4.65 5.57 -12.95
N LEU A 32 -3.43 5.16 -13.32
CA LEU A 32 -2.82 5.49 -14.60
C LEU A 32 -3.66 4.97 -15.78
N THR A 33 -4.17 3.75 -15.66
CA THR A 33 -4.98 3.12 -16.69
C THR A 33 -6.32 3.83 -16.87
N VAL A 34 -7.05 4.08 -15.78
CA VAL A 34 -8.34 4.78 -15.82
C VAL A 34 -8.16 6.22 -16.31
N ALA A 35 -7.13 6.93 -15.85
CA ALA A 35 -6.81 8.27 -16.31
C ALA A 35 -6.61 8.31 -17.83
N ARG A 36 -5.83 7.37 -18.37
CA ARG A 36 -5.60 7.25 -19.82
C ARG A 36 -6.89 6.97 -20.59
N LEU A 37 -7.69 6.01 -20.13
CA LEU A 37 -8.93 5.60 -20.81
C LEU A 37 -10.02 6.68 -20.75
N THR A 38 -10.04 7.50 -19.70
CA THR A 38 -11.02 8.59 -19.52
C THR A 38 -10.48 9.96 -19.97
N GLY A 39 -9.33 9.97 -20.65
CA GLY A 39 -8.75 11.20 -21.21
C GLY A 39 -8.27 12.22 -20.18
N LYS A 40 -8.00 11.81 -18.92
CA LYS A 40 -7.38 12.68 -17.91
C LYS A 40 -5.93 12.92 -18.31
N ARG A 41 -5.63 14.15 -18.73
CA ARG A 41 -4.27 14.57 -19.06
C ARG A 41 -3.49 14.85 -17.78
N LEU A 42 -2.99 13.79 -17.15
CA LEU A 42 -2.11 13.89 -15.99
C LEU A 42 -0.79 14.56 -16.38
N SER A 43 -0.26 15.43 -15.52
CA SER A 43 1.07 16.00 -15.73
C SER A 43 2.14 14.91 -15.59
N LYS A 44 3.31 15.11 -16.23
CA LYS A 44 4.45 14.19 -16.10
C LYS A 44 4.83 13.94 -14.64
N SER A 45 4.80 14.98 -13.80
CA SER A 45 5.10 14.86 -12.36
C SER A 45 4.17 13.88 -11.66
N ILE A 46 2.86 13.92 -11.94
CA ILE A 46 1.90 13.00 -11.30
C ILE A 46 2.08 11.58 -11.82
N VAL A 47 2.34 11.42 -13.12
CA VAL A 47 2.64 10.10 -13.70
C VAL A 47 3.89 9.49 -13.06
N ASP A 48 4.94 10.29 -12.86
CA ASP A 48 6.19 9.83 -12.25
C ASP A 48 6.00 9.51 -10.75
N GLU A 49 5.19 10.29 -10.02
CA GLU A 49 4.79 9.98 -8.64
C GLU A 49 4.03 8.65 -8.53
N LEU A 50 3.07 8.40 -9.43
CA LEU A 50 2.31 7.15 -9.46
C LEU A 50 3.20 5.95 -9.77
N LYS A 51 4.10 6.05 -10.75
CA LYS A 51 5.08 4.99 -11.06
C LYS A 51 6.04 4.73 -9.91
N LYS A 52 6.43 5.78 -9.19
CA LYS A 52 7.28 5.64 -8.00
C LYS A 52 6.54 4.91 -6.88
N ALA A 53 5.25 5.22 -6.67
CA ALA A 53 4.41 4.51 -5.71
C ALA A 53 4.24 3.04 -6.08
N ASP A 54 3.98 2.75 -7.36
CA ASP A 54 3.88 1.39 -7.93
C ASP A 54 5.12 0.55 -7.57
N GLY A 55 6.32 1.06 -7.90
CA GLY A 55 7.57 0.37 -7.57
C GLY A 55 7.80 0.18 -6.07
N LYS A 56 7.50 1.20 -5.25
CA LYS A 56 7.64 1.09 -3.79
C LYS A 56 6.72 0.02 -3.19
N PHE A 57 5.49 -0.08 -3.68
CA PHE A 57 4.53 -1.05 -3.18
C PHE A 57 4.83 -2.47 -3.68
N GLU A 58 5.28 -2.65 -4.93
CA GLU A 58 5.76 -3.95 -5.41
C GLU A 58 6.97 -4.43 -4.60
N GLU A 59 7.98 -3.56 -4.38
CA GLU A 59 9.13 -3.89 -3.51
C GLU A 59 8.69 -4.23 -2.07
N ASN A 60 7.63 -3.58 -1.59
CA ASN A 60 7.06 -3.86 -0.28
C ASN A 60 6.37 -5.22 -0.25
N HIS A 61 5.57 -5.53 -1.26
CA HIS A 61 4.89 -6.80 -1.40
C HIS A 61 5.89 -7.96 -1.43
N ASP A 62 6.98 -7.82 -2.20
CA ASP A 62 8.07 -8.79 -2.24
C ASP A 62 8.81 -8.93 -0.89
N CYS A 63 8.93 -7.85 -0.12
CA CYS A 63 9.45 -7.90 1.26
C CYS A 63 8.56 -8.78 2.15
N VAL A 64 7.25 -8.52 2.13
CA VAL A 64 6.28 -9.25 2.95
C VAL A 64 6.17 -10.71 2.50
N LYS A 65 6.17 -10.96 1.20
CA LYS A 65 6.11 -12.31 0.64
C LYS A 65 7.30 -13.16 1.06
N ARG A 66 8.52 -12.62 0.99
CA ARG A 66 9.71 -13.32 1.52
C ARG A 66 9.59 -13.61 3.01
N PHE A 67 9.06 -12.68 3.79
CA PHE A 67 8.79 -12.93 5.21
C PHE A 67 7.78 -14.06 5.42
N ALA A 68 6.68 -14.06 4.65
CA ALA A 68 5.67 -15.11 4.69
C ALA A 68 6.23 -16.48 4.30
N ASP A 69 7.04 -16.55 3.24
CA ASP A 69 7.68 -17.78 2.78
C ASP A 69 8.60 -18.35 3.87
N MET A 70 9.33 -17.50 4.61
CA MET A 70 10.11 -17.94 5.78
C MET A 70 9.22 -18.44 6.93
N LEU A 71 8.13 -17.72 7.23
CA LEU A 71 7.23 -18.04 8.33
C LEU A 71 6.50 -19.38 8.12
N TYR A 72 6.01 -19.62 6.89
CA TYR A 72 5.19 -20.79 6.57
C TYR A 72 5.97 -21.95 5.91
N GLY A 73 7.12 -21.67 5.29
CA GLY A 73 7.87 -22.63 4.48
C GLY A 73 8.80 -23.57 5.24
N GLY A 74 8.97 -23.41 6.56
CA GLY A 74 9.77 -24.32 7.39
C GLY A 74 11.28 -24.35 7.06
N HIS A 75 11.78 -23.37 6.30
CA HIS A 75 13.21 -23.27 5.97
C HIS A 75 14.04 -22.94 7.21
N LYS A 76 15.07 -23.75 7.49
CA LYS A 76 15.91 -23.66 8.69
C LYS A 76 17.01 -22.59 8.65
N ASP A 77 17.23 -21.93 7.52
CA ASP A 77 18.27 -20.90 7.34
C ASP A 77 17.69 -19.48 7.26
N ILE A 78 16.80 -19.14 8.20
CA ILE A 78 16.18 -17.80 8.35
C ILE A 78 17.21 -16.72 8.72
N GLN A 79 18.41 -17.08 9.17
CA GLN A 79 19.42 -16.12 9.62
C GLN A 79 20.15 -15.35 8.50
N SER A 80 20.04 -15.73 7.22
CA SER A 80 20.86 -15.10 6.16
C SER A 80 20.24 -13.90 5.45
N ASP A 81 18.91 -13.74 5.46
CA ASP A 81 18.25 -12.77 4.55
C ASP A 81 17.91 -11.42 5.21
N GLY A 82 18.00 -11.31 6.54
CA GLY A 82 17.79 -10.05 7.27
C GLY A 82 16.40 -9.43 7.09
N VAL A 83 15.41 -10.21 6.64
CA VAL A 83 14.04 -9.74 6.39
C VAL A 83 13.24 -9.78 7.70
N ASP A 84 12.87 -8.59 8.18
CA ASP A 84 12.01 -8.38 9.35
C ASP A 84 10.69 -7.75 8.88
N ILE A 85 9.55 -8.34 9.25
CA ILE A 85 8.23 -7.79 8.92
C ILE A 85 8.07 -6.36 9.40
N LYS A 86 8.67 -5.95 10.53
CA LYS A 86 8.63 -4.56 11.00
C LYS A 86 9.32 -3.61 10.02
N VAL A 87 10.37 -4.07 9.33
CA VAL A 87 11.02 -3.30 8.25
C VAL A 87 10.09 -3.19 7.05
N CYS A 88 9.40 -4.26 6.66
CA CYS A 88 8.40 -4.21 5.60
C CYS A 88 7.24 -3.26 5.97
N MET A 89 6.73 -3.29 7.20
CA MET A 89 5.68 -2.39 7.68
C MET A 89 6.10 -0.91 7.63
N ARG A 90 7.33 -0.58 8.07
CA ARG A 90 7.84 0.80 7.98
C ARG A 90 8.00 1.28 6.54
N LYS A 91 8.48 0.40 5.64
CA LYS A 91 8.55 0.70 4.20
C LYS A 91 7.16 0.97 3.62
N PHE A 92 6.17 0.17 4.01
CA PHE A 92 4.78 0.34 3.61
C PHE A 92 4.25 1.70 4.05
N LEU A 93 4.35 2.03 5.34
CA LEU A 93 3.87 3.32 5.89
C LEU A 93 4.53 4.52 5.19
N SER A 94 5.82 4.43 4.87
CA SER A 94 6.50 5.49 4.13
C SER A 94 6.01 5.61 2.68
N ALA A 95 5.77 4.49 2.00
CA ALA A 95 5.25 4.51 0.63
C ALA A 95 3.81 5.04 0.59
N ASP A 96 2.98 4.62 1.54
CA ASP A 96 1.58 4.99 1.61
C ASP A 96 1.37 6.46 1.97
N LYS A 97 2.19 7.00 2.88
CA LYS A 97 2.19 8.45 3.16
C LYS A 97 2.42 9.27 1.88
N ASP A 98 3.45 8.94 1.11
CA ASP A 98 3.73 9.62 -0.15
C ASP A 98 2.57 9.46 -1.15
N PHE A 99 1.99 8.27 -1.23
CA PHE A 99 0.91 7.99 -2.17
C PHE A 99 -0.39 8.71 -1.81
N ILE A 100 -0.75 8.83 -0.54
CA ILE A 100 -1.89 9.63 -0.07
C ILE A 100 -1.74 11.10 -0.50
N GLU A 101 -0.53 11.67 -0.43
CA GLU A 101 -0.27 13.02 -0.92
C GLU A 101 -0.48 13.12 -2.44
N THR A 102 -0.07 12.11 -3.22
CA THR A 102 -0.35 12.02 -4.66
C THR A 102 -1.85 11.91 -4.95
N LEU A 103 -2.62 11.16 -4.16
CA LEU A 103 -4.08 11.05 -4.30
C LEU A 103 -4.78 12.39 -4.10
N ILE A 104 -4.33 13.20 -3.12
CA ILE A 104 -4.86 14.55 -2.91
C ILE A 104 -4.63 15.42 -4.15
N LYS A 105 -3.43 15.37 -4.75
CA LYS A 105 -3.15 16.09 -6.00
C LYS A 105 -3.99 15.57 -7.17
N LEU A 106 -4.29 14.27 -7.22
CA LEU A 106 -5.09 13.66 -8.28
C LEU A 106 -6.54 14.16 -8.30
N LYS A 107 -7.09 14.57 -7.15
CA LYS A 107 -8.44 15.17 -7.08
C LYS A 107 -8.57 16.45 -7.89
N GLU A 108 -7.46 17.15 -8.14
CA GLU A 108 -7.46 18.35 -8.98
C GLU A 108 -7.78 18.05 -10.44
N TYR A 109 -7.53 16.82 -10.87
CA TYR A 109 -7.93 16.33 -12.18
C TYR A 109 -9.39 15.92 -12.14
N GLY A 110 -10.17 16.27 -13.16
CA GLY A 110 -11.57 15.83 -13.24
C GLY A 110 -12.42 16.26 -12.04
N LYS A 111 -12.23 17.46 -11.48
CA LYS A 111 -13.03 17.98 -10.35
C LYS A 111 -14.55 17.88 -10.54
N LYS A 112 -15.02 18.00 -11.79
CA LYS A 112 -16.43 17.91 -12.16
C LYS A 112 -16.88 16.49 -12.55
N ASP A 113 -15.95 15.55 -12.64
CA ASP A 113 -16.22 14.16 -12.97
C ASP A 113 -16.47 13.38 -11.67
N GLY A 114 -17.74 13.18 -11.34
CA GLY A 114 -18.13 12.49 -10.12
C GLY A 114 -17.64 11.04 -10.02
N VAL A 115 -17.46 10.35 -11.16
CA VAL A 115 -16.95 8.96 -11.17
C VAL A 115 -15.46 8.96 -10.83
N TRP A 116 -14.70 9.87 -11.43
CA TRP A 116 -13.27 10.03 -11.14
C TRP A 116 -13.03 10.44 -9.68
N GLN A 117 -13.80 11.40 -9.16
CA GLN A 117 -13.69 11.80 -7.75
C GLN A 117 -14.05 10.66 -6.81
N ALA A 118 -15.16 9.94 -7.06
CA ALA A 118 -15.56 8.79 -6.25
C ALA A 118 -14.48 7.69 -6.23
N LEU A 119 -13.83 7.44 -7.37
CA LEU A 119 -12.74 6.49 -7.45
C LEU A 119 -11.53 6.91 -6.61
N ILE A 120 -11.06 8.15 -6.74
CA ILE A 120 -9.92 8.63 -5.95
C ILE A 120 -10.27 8.61 -4.46
N GLU A 121 -11.47 9.03 -4.08
CA GLU A 121 -11.92 9.00 -2.69
C GLU A 121 -12.01 7.59 -2.12
N HIS A 122 -12.43 6.61 -2.93
CA HIS A 122 -12.44 5.21 -2.54
C HIS A 122 -11.03 4.72 -2.22
N ILE A 123 -10.09 4.89 -3.16
CA ILE A 123 -8.68 4.50 -2.99
C ILE A 123 -8.06 5.24 -1.80
N GLU A 124 -8.32 6.53 -1.64
CA GLU A 124 -7.79 7.30 -0.49
C GLU A 124 -8.34 6.78 0.84
N LYS A 125 -9.63 6.40 0.91
CA LYS A 125 -10.21 5.84 2.14
C LYS A 125 -9.57 4.50 2.48
N GLU A 126 -9.33 3.65 1.49
CA GLU A 126 -8.61 2.40 1.67
C GLU A 126 -7.18 2.65 2.15
N GLN A 127 -6.43 3.54 1.49
CA GLN A 127 -5.05 3.89 1.89
C GLN A 127 -4.99 4.41 3.32
N ARG A 128 -5.88 5.34 3.67
CA ARG A 128 -5.96 5.82 5.07
C ARG A 128 -6.35 4.73 6.06
N TYR A 129 -7.18 3.77 5.66
CA TYR A 129 -7.53 2.63 6.49
C TYR A 129 -6.30 1.76 6.73
N MET A 130 -5.60 1.36 5.67
CA MET A 130 -4.43 0.49 5.78
C MET A 130 -3.23 1.17 6.46
N TYR A 131 -3.00 2.47 6.26
CA TYR A 131 -2.02 3.23 7.04
C TYR A 131 -2.24 3.03 8.54
N ARG A 132 -3.47 3.30 9.01
CA ARG A 132 -3.82 3.18 10.43
C ARG A 132 -3.73 1.76 10.93
N LEU A 133 -4.15 0.79 10.12
CA LEU A 133 -4.04 -0.63 10.44
C LEU A 133 -2.58 -1.03 10.65
N VAL A 134 -1.70 -0.75 9.67
CA VAL A 134 -0.28 -1.12 9.73
C VAL A 134 0.43 -0.40 10.87
N GLU A 135 0.14 0.88 11.08
CA GLU A 135 0.67 1.65 12.21
C GLU A 135 0.25 1.02 13.56
N THR A 136 -1.03 0.66 13.69
CA THR A 136 -1.58 0.02 14.88
C THR A 136 -0.95 -1.35 15.14
N LEU A 137 -0.82 -2.19 14.12
CA LEU A 137 -0.16 -3.49 14.23
C LEU A 137 1.32 -3.32 14.62
N LEU A 138 2.02 -2.36 14.03
CA LEU A 138 3.44 -2.11 14.32
C LEU A 138 3.64 -1.69 15.79
N MET A 139 2.75 -0.87 16.33
CA MET A 139 2.79 -0.47 17.75
C MET A 139 2.53 -1.63 18.71
N GLN A 140 1.71 -2.61 18.33
CA GLN A 140 1.43 -3.80 19.15
C GLN A 140 2.57 -4.82 19.15
N MET A 141 3.52 -4.70 18.20
CA MET A 141 4.71 -5.56 18.09
C MET A 141 5.96 -4.96 18.75
N ALA A 142 5.80 -3.85 19.49
CA ALA A 142 6.86 -3.14 20.20
C ALA A 142 7.22 -3.83 21.52
#